data_AF-A0A224YBJ2-F1
#
_entry.id   AF-A0A224YBJ2-F1
#
_cell.length_a   1.000
_cell.length_b   1.000
_cell.length_c   1.000
_cell.angle_alpha   90.00
_cell.angle_beta   90.00
_cell.angle_gamma   90.00
#
_symmetry.space_group_name_H-M   'P 1'
#
loop_
_entity.id
_entity.type
_entity.pdbx_description
1 polymer ?
#
loop_
_entity_poly.entity_id
_entity_poly.type
_entity_poly.pdbx_seq_one_letter_code
_entity_poly.pdbx_strand_id
1 'polypeptide(L)'
;MKHSSLYAIVMLVLCAVLLALCLKPVESFSFFPFKKKKAYNIRKFLDTKEPIWTYTTSKRANVWCEVGVMDNVTENSVFFKRSSYDRKGRTSAILEGKLTERKKHMDIRSPDGEYALQEDIIYMNRNGSCAVIMVTTTFGGKQSTFDLRVRNSSLAWGPTKKCEKNFRKHEGQGQNIYQPQCQRILTGRQ
;
A
#
# COMPACT_ATOMS: atom_id res chain seq x y z
N MET A 1 -62.69 24.91 46.51
CA MET A 1 -62.70 23.61 45.80
C MET A 1 -62.29 23.65 44.32
N LYS A 2 -62.49 24.74 43.55
CA LYS A 2 -62.15 24.78 42.11
C LYS A 2 -60.64 24.89 41.78
N HIS A 3 -59.84 25.56 42.62
CA HIS A 3 -58.40 25.73 42.39
C HIS A 3 -57.60 24.43 42.42
N SER A 4 -57.92 23.51 43.36
CA SER A 4 -57.19 22.23 43.49
C SER A 4 -57.36 21.32 42.27
N SER A 5 -58.52 21.41 41.59
CA SER A 5 -58.80 20.65 40.37
C SER A 5 -58.02 21.20 39.18
N LEU A 6 -57.87 22.54 39.09
CA LEU A 6 -57.08 23.17 38.04
C LEU A 6 -55.59 22.82 38.16
N TYR A 7 -55.04 22.80 39.38
CA TYR A 7 -53.66 22.36 39.60
C TYR A 7 -53.43 20.89 39.22
N ALA A 8 -54.36 20.00 39.55
CA ALA A 8 -54.25 18.59 39.17
C ALA A 8 -54.27 18.40 37.65
N ILE A 9 -55.11 19.15 36.92
CA ILE A 9 -55.16 19.12 35.46
C ILE A 9 -53.87 19.66 34.85
N VAL A 10 -53.34 20.77 35.35
CA VAL A 10 -52.07 21.35 34.88
C VAL A 10 -50.90 20.38 35.09
N MET A 11 -50.85 19.71 36.25
CA MET A 11 -49.81 18.72 36.54
C MET A 11 -49.92 17.47 35.67
N LEU A 12 -51.14 17.00 35.38
CA LEU A 12 -51.37 15.88 34.47
C LEU A 12 -50.92 16.21 33.03
N VAL A 13 -51.23 17.42 32.56
CA VAL A 13 -50.80 17.89 31.23
C VAL A 13 -49.28 18.02 31.17
N LEU A 14 -48.64 18.58 32.19
CA LEU A 14 -47.18 18.67 32.29
C LEU A 14 -46.51 17.28 32.29
N CYS A 15 -47.04 16.33 33.06
CA CYS A 15 -46.57 14.95 33.07
C CYS A 15 -46.72 14.27 31.70
N ALA A 16 -47.86 14.44 31.03
CA ALA A 16 -48.10 13.88 29.71
C ALA A 16 -47.15 14.46 28.65
N VAL A 17 -46.87 15.77 28.71
CA VAL A 17 -45.90 16.44 27.82
C VAL A 17 -44.47 15.96 28.09
N LEU A 18 -44.07 15.81 29.36
CA LEU A 18 -42.76 15.28 29.73
C LEU A 18 -42.59 13.83 29.27
N LEU A 19 -43.61 12.98 29.44
CA LEU A 19 -43.60 11.59 28.97
C LEU A 19 -43.50 11.53 27.43
N ALA A 20 -44.21 12.40 26.71
CA ALA A 20 -44.13 12.47 25.24
C ALA A 20 -42.75 12.94 24.74
N LEU A 21 -42.05 13.82 25.48
CA LEU A 21 -40.69 14.25 25.16
C LEU A 21 -39.64 13.15 25.43
N CYS A 22 -39.88 12.30 26.43
CA CYS A 22 -39.01 11.14 26.74
C CYS A 22 -39.22 9.96 25.80
N LEU A 23 -40.38 9.87 25.12
CA LEU A 23 -40.71 8.82 24.16
C LEU A 23 -40.22 9.09 22.73
N LYS A 24 -39.38 10.11 22.50
CA LYS A 24 -38.71 10.21 21.21
C LYS A 24 -37.89 8.93 21.04
N PRO A 25 -38.17 8.11 20.01
CA PRO A 25 -37.35 6.94 19.76
C PRO A 25 -35.92 7.44 19.66
N VAL A 26 -35.02 6.84 20.43
CA VAL A 26 -33.59 6.96 20.18
C VAL A 26 -33.45 6.57 18.72
N GLU A 27 -33.29 7.57 17.85
CA GLU A 27 -32.90 7.33 16.48
C GLU A 27 -31.64 6.50 16.59
N SER A 28 -31.79 5.23 16.24
CA SER A 28 -30.70 4.27 16.19
C SER A 28 -29.56 5.00 15.51
N PHE A 29 -28.48 5.24 16.25
CA PHE A 29 -27.22 5.76 15.73
C PHE A 29 -26.77 4.74 14.69
N SER A 30 -27.27 4.92 13.48
CA SER A 30 -26.97 4.10 12.34
C SER A 30 -25.52 4.39 12.02
N PHE A 31 -24.68 3.50 12.54
CA PHE A 31 -23.56 2.93 11.85
C PHE A 31 -22.70 3.99 11.15
N PHE A 32 -21.72 4.57 11.86
CA PHE A 32 -20.55 5.11 11.16
C PHE A 32 -20.14 4.04 10.15
N PRO A 33 -20.24 4.28 8.83
CA PRO A 33 -19.75 3.30 7.89
C PRO A 33 -18.25 3.32 8.07
N PHE A 34 -17.72 2.38 8.85
CA PHE A 34 -16.31 2.06 8.85
C PHE A 34 -15.99 1.74 7.40
N LYS A 35 -15.48 2.74 6.66
CA LYS A 35 -15.05 2.58 5.28
C LYS A 35 -14.04 1.45 5.31
N LYS A 36 -14.47 0.24 4.93
CA LYS A 36 -13.60 -0.94 4.90
C LYS A 36 -12.37 -0.54 4.11
N LYS A 37 -11.20 -0.57 4.74
CA LYS A 37 -9.94 -0.22 4.09
C LYS A 37 -9.82 -1.13 2.86
N LYS A 38 -9.82 -0.54 1.66
CA LYS A 38 -9.70 -1.30 0.41
C LYS A 38 -8.43 -2.15 0.50
N ALA A 39 -8.58 -3.47 0.41
CA ALA A 39 -7.43 -4.36 0.34
C ALA A 39 -6.71 -4.11 -0.98
N TYR A 40 -5.42 -3.77 -0.89
CA TYR A 40 -4.55 -3.66 -2.05
C TYR A 40 -4.26 -5.05 -2.64
N ASN A 41 -3.95 -5.08 -3.93
CA ASN A 41 -3.63 -6.31 -4.66
C ASN A 41 -2.28 -6.11 -5.35
N ILE A 42 -1.28 -6.90 -4.98
CA ILE A 42 0.08 -6.77 -5.50
C ILE A 42 0.15 -7.15 -6.98
N ARG A 43 -0.57 -8.21 -7.38
CA ARG A 43 -0.72 -8.61 -8.79
C ARG A 43 -1.23 -7.43 -9.63
N LYS A 44 -2.26 -6.72 -9.16
CA LYS A 44 -2.81 -5.57 -9.90
C LYS A 44 -1.77 -4.44 -10.09
N PHE A 45 -0.87 -4.25 -9.14
CA PHE A 45 0.20 -3.26 -9.27
C PHE A 45 1.29 -3.72 -10.25
N LEU A 46 1.62 -5.01 -10.25
CA LEU A 46 2.65 -5.61 -11.10
C LEU A 46 2.16 -5.88 -12.53
N ASP A 47 0.85 -6.05 -12.75
CA ASP A 47 0.25 -6.28 -14.05
C ASP A 47 0.30 -5.00 -14.91
N THR A 48 1.45 -4.81 -15.56
CA THR A 48 1.74 -3.71 -16.48
C THR A 48 2.89 -4.09 -17.41
N LYS A 49 2.95 -3.43 -18.57
CA LYS A 49 4.05 -3.57 -19.54
C LYS A 49 5.17 -2.55 -19.32
N GLU A 50 4.96 -1.57 -18.45
CA GLU A 50 5.96 -0.55 -18.17
C GLU A 50 6.93 -1.00 -17.06
N PRO A 51 8.21 -0.57 -17.10
CA PRO A 51 9.13 -0.77 -16.00
C PRO A 51 8.60 -0.17 -14.68
N ILE A 52 8.86 -0.85 -13.56
CA ILE A 52 8.55 -0.37 -12.23
C ILE A 52 9.85 -0.07 -11.50
N TRP A 53 10.05 1.19 -11.15
CA TRP A 53 11.26 1.68 -10.51
C TRP A 53 11.09 1.76 -9.00
N THR A 54 12.09 1.31 -8.26
CA THR A 54 12.21 1.67 -6.84
C THR A 54 12.73 3.11 -6.79
N TYR A 55 11.85 4.03 -6.39
CA TYR A 55 12.15 5.47 -6.35
C TYR A 55 12.88 5.84 -5.06
N THR A 56 12.33 5.39 -3.92
CA THR A 56 12.90 5.55 -2.58
C THR A 56 12.89 4.21 -1.86
N THR A 57 13.94 3.90 -1.10
CA THR A 57 13.97 2.70 -0.25
C THR A 57 14.47 3.04 1.16
N SER A 58 13.98 2.35 2.19
CA SER A 58 14.54 2.43 3.55
C SER A 58 15.71 1.47 3.76
N LYS A 59 15.96 0.57 2.80
CA LYS A 59 17.10 -0.33 2.84
C LYS A 59 18.39 0.50 2.78
N ARG A 60 19.21 0.40 3.83
CA ARG A 60 20.56 0.98 3.84
C ARG A 60 21.48 0.10 2.99
N ALA A 61 21.50 0.34 1.69
CA ALA A 61 22.33 -0.39 0.73
C ALA A 61 22.95 0.54 -0.31
N ASN A 62 24.15 0.19 -0.77
CA ASN A 62 24.83 0.86 -1.89
C ASN A 62 24.24 0.39 -3.24
N VAL A 63 22.93 0.58 -3.43
CA VAL A 63 22.21 0.20 -4.65
C VAL A 63 21.56 1.44 -5.27
N TRP A 64 21.56 1.52 -6.60
CA TRP A 64 20.89 2.56 -7.36
C TRP A 64 20.21 2.02 -8.61
N CYS A 65 19.25 2.79 -9.13
CA CYS A 65 18.52 2.47 -10.35
C CYS A 65 17.85 1.09 -10.34
N GLU A 66 17.33 0.66 -9.20
CA GLU A 66 16.64 -0.61 -9.12
C GLU A 66 15.31 -0.55 -9.88
N VAL A 67 15.13 -1.50 -10.79
CA VAL A 67 13.97 -1.60 -11.68
C VAL A 67 13.53 -3.05 -11.84
N GLY A 68 12.23 -3.27 -11.80
CA GLY A 68 11.58 -4.52 -12.19
C GLY A 68 10.90 -4.37 -13.55
N VAL A 69 11.19 -5.27 -14.48
CA VAL A 69 10.51 -5.40 -15.77
C VAL A 69 9.76 -6.72 -15.77
N MET A 70 8.44 -6.67 -15.90
CA MET A 70 7.57 -7.83 -15.81
C MET A 70 7.50 -8.53 -17.16
N ASP A 71 7.82 -9.82 -17.19
CA ASP A 71 7.77 -10.65 -18.39
C ASP A 71 6.38 -11.27 -18.55
N ASN A 72 5.88 -11.91 -17.50
CA ASN A 72 4.56 -12.55 -17.49
C ASN A 72 3.90 -12.45 -16.11
N VAL A 73 2.59 -12.16 -16.09
CA VAL A 73 1.79 -12.02 -14.86
C VAL A 73 0.55 -12.89 -14.98
N THR A 74 0.56 -14.04 -14.31
CA THR A 74 -0.58 -14.96 -14.25
C THR A 74 -1.35 -14.78 -12.94
N GLU A 75 -2.37 -15.60 -12.71
CA GLU A 75 -3.12 -15.58 -11.44
C GLU A 75 -2.25 -15.93 -10.23
N ASN A 76 -1.34 -16.89 -10.40
CA ASN A 76 -0.58 -17.49 -9.30
C ASN A 76 0.92 -17.15 -9.34
N SER A 77 1.41 -16.53 -10.42
CA SER A 77 2.84 -16.29 -10.58
C SER A 77 3.15 -15.01 -11.36
N VAL A 78 4.27 -14.39 -11.03
CA VAL A 78 4.83 -13.22 -11.71
C VAL A 78 6.28 -13.53 -12.08
N PHE A 79 6.60 -13.48 -13.36
CA PHE A 79 7.96 -13.64 -13.86
C PHE A 79 8.48 -12.28 -14.26
N PHE A 80 9.66 -11.91 -13.78
CA PHE A 80 10.21 -10.59 -14.02
C PHE A 80 11.73 -10.57 -13.91
N LYS A 81 12.34 -9.64 -14.64
CA LYS A 81 13.75 -9.31 -14.51
C LYS A 81 13.91 -8.11 -13.58
N ARG A 82 14.69 -8.28 -12.51
CA ARG A 82 15.12 -7.17 -11.65
C ARG A 82 16.54 -6.79 -12.01
N SER A 83 16.78 -5.50 -12.24
CA SER A 83 18.11 -4.96 -12.51
C SER A 83 18.39 -3.79 -11.59
N SER A 84 19.65 -3.62 -11.20
CA SER A 84 20.13 -2.47 -10.44
C SER A 84 21.60 -2.24 -10.73
N TYR A 85 22.13 -1.12 -10.25
CA TYR A 85 23.56 -0.91 -10.15
C TYR A 85 24.01 -0.94 -8.70
N ASP A 86 25.19 -1.48 -8.49
CA ASP A 86 25.95 -1.39 -7.25
C ASP A 86 27.42 -1.05 -7.55
N ARG A 87 28.29 -1.08 -6.53
CA ARG A 87 29.71 -0.73 -6.68
C ARG A 87 30.47 -1.62 -7.68
N LYS A 88 29.98 -2.83 -7.97
CA LYS A 88 30.57 -3.77 -8.93
C LYS A 88 30.03 -3.59 -10.35
N GLY A 89 29.05 -2.71 -10.54
CA GLY A 89 28.42 -2.44 -11.83
C GLY A 89 26.96 -2.89 -11.87
N ARG A 90 26.49 -3.34 -13.03
CA ARG A 90 25.10 -3.76 -13.23
C ARG A 90 24.91 -5.18 -12.70
N THR A 91 23.91 -5.35 -11.86
CA THR A 91 23.43 -6.66 -11.42
C THR A 91 22.02 -6.89 -11.98
N SER A 92 21.77 -8.09 -12.50
CA SER A 92 20.46 -8.49 -13.03
C SER A 92 20.12 -9.91 -12.60
N ALA A 93 18.87 -10.14 -12.19
CA ALA A 93 18.34 -11.45 -11.85
C ALA A 93 16.97 -11.66 -12.51
N ILE A 94 16.72 -12.87 -13.01
CA ILE A 94 15.39 -13.33 -13.38
C ILE A 94 14.77 -13.92 -12.13
N LEU A 95 13.54 -13.52 -11.81
CA LEU A 95 12.87 -13.84 -10.56
C LEU A 95 11.46 -14.35 -10.84
N GLU A 96 11.04 -15.29 -10.01
CA GLU A 96 9.65 -15.75 -9.93
C GLU A 96 9.04 -15.30 -8.61
N GLY A 97 7.95 -14.55 -8.69
CA GLY A 97 7.07 -14.23 -7.58
C GLY A 97 5.88 -15.19 -7.55
N LYS A 98 5.72 -15.97 -6.49
CA LYS A 98 4.53 -16.79 -6.24
C LYS A 98 3.49 -15.95 -5.51
N LEU A 99 2.31 -15.85 -6.11
CA LEU A 99 1.14 -15.20 -5.52
C LEU A 99 0.36 -16.21 -4.70
N THR A 100 -0.23 -15.75 -3.60
CA THR A 100 -1.10 -16.57 -2.75
C THR A 100 -2.50 -15.98 -2.72
N GLU A 101 -3.45 -16.66 -2.08
CA GLU A 101 -4.80 -16.13 -1.83
C GLU A 101 -4.78 -14.79 -1.08
N ARG A 102 -3.71 -14.55 -0.29
CA ARG A 102 -3.44 -13.25 0.32
C ARG A 102 -2.99 -12.28 -0.76
N LYS A 103 -3.96 -11.62 -1.42
CA LYS A 103 -3.76 -10.68 -2.53
C LYS A 103 -2.69 -9.60 -2.33
N LYS A 104 -2.28 -9.31 -1.10
CA LYS A 104 -1.24 -8.33 -0.79
C LYS A 104 0.18 -8.89 -0.86
N HIS A 105 0.33 -10.20 -0.80
CA HIS A 105 1.58 -10.89 -0.50
C HIS A 105 2.11 -11.64 -1.72
N MET A 106 3.43 -11.67 -1.85
CA MET A 106 4.15 -12.43 -2.87
C MET A 106 5.47 -12.95 -2.31
N ASP A 107 5.74 -14.25 -2.50
CA ASP A 107 7.04 -14.85 -2.20
C ASP A 107 7.91 -14.83 -3.45
N ILE A 108 9.09 -14.22 -3.41
CA ILE A 108 10.01 -14.13 -4.54
C ILE A 108 11.17 -15.11 -4.36
N ARG A 109 11.47 -15.84 -5.45
CA ARG A 109 12.61 -16.74 -5.56
C ARG A 109 13.39 -16.51 -6.85
N SER A 110 14.71 -16.70 -6.82
CA SER A 110 15.52 -16.89 -8.03
C SER A 110 15.49 -18.37 -8.48
N PRO A 111 15.76 -18.65 -9.76
CA PRO A 111 15.84 -20.02 -10.29
C PRO A 111 16.85 -20.92 -9.57
N ASP A 112 17.96 -20.36 -9.11
CA ASP A 112 19.01 -21.07 -8.34
C ASP A 112 18.66 -21.24 -6.85
N GLY A 113 17.55 -20.64 -6.38
CA GLY A 113 17.09 -20.73 -5.00
C GLY A 113 17.90 -19.89 -3.99
N GLU A 114 18.96 -19.21 -4.41
CA GLU A 114 19.82 -18.42 -3.51
C GLU A 114 19.17 -17.10 -3.05
N TYR A 115 18.29 -16.52 -3.89
CA TYR A 115 17.55 -15.30 -3.60
C TYR A 115 16.14 -15.64 -3.12
N ALA A 116 15.86 -15.44 -1.84
CA ALA A 116 14.53 -15.60 -1.27
C ALA A 116 14.12 -14.36 -0.46
N LEU A 117 13.00 -13.75 -0.83
CA LEU A 117 12.40 -12.65 -0.07
C LEU A 117 10.89 -12.63 -0.20
N GLN A 118 10.24 -11.86 0.66
CA GLN A 118 8.78 -11.69 0.65
C GLN A 118 8.43 -10.23 0.39
N GLU A 119 7.39 -9.98 -0.41
CA GLU A 119 6.87 -8.65 -0.70
C GLU A 119 5.40 -8.53 -0.31
N ASP A 120 5.07 -7.49 0.45
CA ASP A 120 3.72 -7.12 0.83
C ASP A 120 3.37 -5.71 0.35
N ILE A 121 2.30 -5.55 -0.43
CA ILE A 121 1.82 -4.22 -0.84
C ILE A 121 1.05 -3.55 0.31
N ILE A 122 1.64 -2.47 0.82
CA ILE A 122 1.12 -1.72 1.96
C ILE A 122 0.20 -0.59 1.52
N TYR A 123 0.52 0.03 0.38
CA TYR A 123 -0.27 1.09 -0.24
C TYR A 123 -0.17 1.03 -1.75
N MET A 124 -1.26 1.36 -2.46
CA MET A 124 -1.25 1.56 -3.90
C MET A 124 -2.10 2.78 -4.26
N ASN A 125 -1.60 3.65 -5.13
CA ASN A 125 -2.40 4.74 -5.67
C ASN A 125 -3.55 4.21 -6.55
N ARG A 126 -4.61 4.99 -6.73
CA ARG A 126 -5.84 4.55 -7.44
C ARG A 126 -5.59 4.05 -8.86
N ASN A 127 -4.71 4.72 -9.60
CA ASN A 127 -4.33 4.38 -10.97
C ASN A 127 -3.08 3.47 -11.03
N GLY A 128 -2.56 3.02 -9.89
CA GLY A 128 -1.35 2.20 -9.83
C GLY A 128 -0.04 2.93 -10.16
N SER A 129 -0.03 4.26 -10.28
CA SER A 129 1.19 5.02 -10.63
C SER A 129 2.34 4.83 -9.64
N CYS A 130 2.02 4.61 -8.37
CA CYS A 130 2.98 4.32 -7.32
C CYS A 130 2.39 3.41 -6.25
N ALA A 131 3.28 2.69 -5.56
CA ALA A 131 2.95 1.81 -4.45
C ALA A 131 4.04 1.85 -3.37
N VAL A 132 3.67 1.47 -2.15
CA VAL A 132 4.61 1.21 -1.06
C VAL A 132 4.62 -0.29 -0.81
N ILE A 133 5.78 -0.90 -0.95
CA ILE A 133 6.01 -2.33 -0.81
C ILE A 133 6.87 -2.55 0.44
N MET A 134 6.43 -3.42 1.34
CA MET A 134 7.28 -3.94 2.40
C MET A 134 8.05 -5.13 1.83
N VAL A 135 9.37 -5.12 1.99
CA VAL A 135 10.27 -6.19 1.58
C VAL A 135 10.79 -6.86 2.84
N THR A 136 10.60 -8.16 2.99
CA THR A 136 11.11 -8.93 4.13
C THR A 136 12.15 -9.92 3.65
N THR A 137 13.38 -9.78 4.15
CA THR A 137 14.49 -10.71 3.92
C THR A 137 14.66 -11.63 5.11
N THR A 138 14.97 -12.90 4.86
CA THR A 138 15.23 -13.90 5.90
C THR A 138 16.73 -14.19 6.11
N PHE A 139 17.58 -13.78 5.15
CA PHE A 139 19.02 -13.95 5.22
C PHE A 139 19.64 -13.08 6.32
N GLY A 140 20.34 -13.70 7.27
CA GLY A 140 20.96 -13.00 8.41
C GLY A 140 19.99 -12.53 9.50
N GLY A 141 18.75 -13.03 9.49
CA GLY A 141 17.66 -12.65 10.40
C GLY A 141 16.49 -12.01 9.66
N LYS A 142 15.29 -12.05 10.25
CA LYS A 142 14.10 -11.43 9.65
C LYS A 142 14.19 -9.91 9.76
N GLN A 143 14.43 -9.25 8.63
CA GLN A 143 14.44 -7.79 8.53
C GLN A 143 13.42 -7.34 7.49
N SER A 144 12.69 -6.28 7.81
CA SER A 144 11.72 -5.67 6.90
C SER A 144 12.16 -4.26 6.54
N THR A 145 12.20 -3.97 5.25
CA THR A 145 12.43 -2.63 4.69
C THR A 145 11.22 -2.23 3.86
N PHE A 146 11.19 -0.97 3.41
CA PHE A 146 10.10 -0.44 2.61
C PHE A 146 10.64 0.21 1.35
N ASP A 147 9.94 -0.02 0.25
CA ASP A 147 10.22 0.56 -1.06
C ASP A 147 9.01 1.39 -1.52
N LEU A 148 9.27 2.63 -1.91
CA LEU A 148 8.34 3.45 -2.69
C LEU A 148 8.63 3.20 -4.17
N ARG A 149 7.75 2.43 -4.83
CA ARG A 149 7.88 2.08 -6.24
C ARG A 149 6.99 2.94 -7.12
N VAL A 150 7.49 3.32 -8.29
CA VAL A 150 6.84 4.21 -9.26
C VAL A 150 6.90 3.58 -10.64
N ARG A 151 5.77 3.56 -11.33
CA ARG A 151 5.70 3.06 -12.70
C ARG A 151 6.32 4.05 -13.69
N ASN A 152 6.94 3.55 -14.76
CA ASN A 152 7.76 4.34 -15.67
C ASN A 152 7.03 5.58 -16.23
N SER A 153 5.77 5.43 -16.64
CA SER A 153 4.94 6.53 -17.17
C SER A 153 4.74 7.69 -16.20
N SER A 154 4.93 7.46 -14.89
CA SER A 154 4.67 8.44 -13.84
C SER A 154 5.94 9.13 -13.32
N LEU A 155 7.12 8.77 -13.83
CA LEU A 155 8.40 9.29 -13.32
C LEU A 155 8.59 10.79 -13.52
N ALA A 156 8.04 11.37 -14.60
CA ALA A 156 8.14 12.80 -14.89
C ALA A 156 7.55 13.67 -13.75
N TRP A 157 6.53 13.16 -13.07
CA TRP A 157 5.90 13.83 -11.92
C TRP A 157 6.31 13.22 -10.57
N GLY A 158 7.04 12.11 -10.59
CA GLY A 158 7.44 11.37 -9.40
C GLY A 158 6.27 10.67 -8.67
N PRO A 159 6.54 10.14 -7.45
CA PRO A 159 5.51 9.52 -6.64
C PRO A 159 4.47 10.54 -6.16
N THR A 160 3.21 10.13 -6.07
CA THR A 160 2.18 11.01 -5.51
C THR A 160 2.45 11.32 -4.03
N LYS A 161 2.08 12.53 -3.57
CA LYS A 161 2.14 12.93 -2.14
C LYS A 161 1.55 11.89 -1.19
N LYS A 162 0.54 11.15 -1.64
CA LYS A 162 -0.10 10.09 -0.84
C LYS A 162 0.74 8.83 -0.77
N CYS A 163 1.44 8.42 -1.82
CA CYS A 163 2.41 7.33 -1.74
C CYS A 163 3.55 7.70 -0.78
N GLU A 164 4.11 8.90 -0.93
CA GLU A 164 5.16 9.39 -0.04
C GLU A 164 4.71 9.45 1.43
N LYS A 165 3.50 9.96 1.70
CA LYS A 165 2.95 9.99 3.07
C LYS A 165 2.77 8.58 3.64
N ASN A 166 2.38 7.59 2.81
CA ASN A 166 2.28 6.21 3.30
C ASN A 166 3.66 5.60 3.54
N PHE A 167 4.65 5.88 2.69
CA PHE A 167 6.04 5.47 2.94
C PHE A 167 6.55 6.04 4.27
N ARG A 168 6.43 7.35 4.47
CA ARG A 168 6.89 8.06 5.69
C ARG A 168 6.20 7.63 6.98
N LYS A 169 5.02 7.01 6.91
CA LYS A 169 4.35 6.45 8.09
C LYS A 169 5.03 5.19 8.62
N HIS A 170 5.70 4.46 7.74
CA HIS A 170 6.41 3.23 8.09
C HIS A 170 7.88 3.51 8.34
N GLU A 171 8.47 4.42 7.56
CA GLU A 171 9.90 4.75 7.64
C GLU A 171 10.12 6.25 7.57
N GLY A 172 10.63 6.84 8.65
CA GLY A 172 10.87 8.28 8.71
C GLY A 172 11.98 8.75 7.76
N GLN A 173 12.87 7.86 7.35
CA GLN A 173 13.99 8.13 6.45
C GLN A 173 14.01 7.13 5.29
N GLY A 174 14.38 7.61 4.10
CA GLY A 174 14.55 6.78 2.92
C GLY A 174 15.57 7.40 1.96
N GLN A 175 16.31 6.56 1.26
CA GLN A 175 17.26 6.96 0.23
C GLN A 175 16.56 6.97 -1.12
N ASN A 176 16.65 8.09 -1.84
CA ASN A 176 16.24 8.14 -3.24
C ASN A 176 17.29 7.45 -4.10
N ILE A 177 16.89 6.38 -4.77
CA ILE A 177 17.78 5.55 -5.58
C ILE A 177 17.48 5.62 -7.08
N TYR A 178 16.38 6.27 -7.46
CA TYR A 178 16.08 6.61 -8.85
C TYR A 178 16.57 8.01 -9.20
N GLN A 179 17.15 8.14 -10.39
CA GLN A 179 17.47 9.41 -11.06
C GLN A 179 17.22 9.27 -12.57
N PRO A 180 17.04 10.36 -13.34
CA PRO A 180 16.71 10.27 -14.77
C PRO A 180 17.68 9.40 -15.60
N GLN A 181 18.98 9.44 -15.31
CA GLN A 181 19.99 8.63 -15.99
C GLN A 181 19.84 7.12 -15.77
N CYS A 182 19.06 6.70 -14.78
CA CYS A 182 18.78 5.29 -14.52
C CYS A 182 18.13 4.61 -15.73
N GLN A 183 17.39 5.34 -16.57
CA GLN A 183 16.77 4.82 -17.79
C GLN A 183 17.77 4.07 -18.70
N ARG A 184 19.07 4.41 -18.63
CA ARG A 184 20.15 3.72 -19.36
C ARG A 184 20.27 2.22 -19.02
N ILE A 185 19.81 1.78 -17.85
CA ILE A 185 19.85 0.35 -17.48
C ILE A 185 18.93 -0.50 -18.36
N LEU A 186 17.89 0.12 -18.94
CA LEU A 186 16.94 -0.55 -19.83
C LEU A 186 17.49 -0.74 -21.25
N THR A 187 18.43 0.11 -21.66
CA THR A 187 19.02 0.09 -23.01
C THR A 187 20.27 -0.80 -23.11
N GLY A 188 20.75 -1.34 -21.98
CA GLY A 188 21.99 -2.11 -21.95
C GLY A 188 21.84 -3.51 -22.53
N ARG A 189 22.15 -3.66 -23.82
CA ARG A 189 22.87 -4.83 -24.34
C ARG A 189 24.21 -4.93 -23.62
N GLN A 190 24.53 -6.11 -23.10
CA GLN A 190 25.87 -6.68 -23.24
C GLN A 190 25.69 -7.87 -24.17
#